data_AF-A0AAX1WNL9-F1
#
_entry.id   AF-A0AAX1WNL9-F1
#
_cell.length_a   1.000
_cell.length_b   1.000
_cell.length_c   1.000
_cell.angle_alpha   90.00
_cell.angle_beta   90.00
_cell.angle_gamma   90.00
#
_symmetry.space_group_name_H-M   'P 1'
#
loop_
_entity.id
_entity.type
_entity.pdbx_description
1 polymer ?
#
loop_
_entity_poly.entity_id
_entity_poly.type
_entity_poly.pdbx_seq_one_letter_code
_entity_poly.pdbx_strand_id
1 'polypeptide(L)'
;MDVLATLNHSISLVSRLREISKNISEAEFKNLLADLSSELADAKIHIAELKTQLAALSEENRSLKAAVPESKQTPTQKWGCYQFEGEQGLFCTACYDSKGKKSLTNRLSSTRRSCPVCKSVIGT
;
A
#
# COMPACT_ATOMS: atom_id res chain seq x y z
N MET A 1 10.10 5.24 13.58
CA MET A 1 11.16 6.29 13.66
C MET A 1 10.60 7.50 12.94
N ASP A 2 10.42 8.64 13.63
CA ASP A 2 9.88 9.86 13.01
C ASP A 2 11.03 10.68 12.43
N VAL A 3 11.18 10.64 11.09
CA VAL A 3 12.28 11.30 10.37
C VAL A 3 12.29 12.81 10.61
N LEU A 4 11.11 13.44 10.77
CA LEU A 4 11.01 14.87 11.09
C LEU A 4 11.50 15.17 12.50
N ALA A 5 11.24 14.29 13.46
CA ALA A 5 11.74 14.43 14.82
C ALA A 5 13.28 14.36 14.86
N THR A 6 13.87 13.40 14.13
CA THR A 6 15.34 13.29 13.99
C THR A 6 15.95 14.52 13.34
N LEU A 7 15.35 15.06 12.27
CA LEU A 7 15.81 16.28 11.62
C LEU A 7 15.72 17.52 12.50
N ASN A 8 14.63 17.68 13.24
CA ASN A 8 14.49 18.76 14.21
C ASN A 8 15.57 18.67 15.30
N HIS A 9 15.93 17.46 15.73
CA HIS A 9 17.03 17.26 16.65
C HIS A 9 18.37 17.68 16.03
N SER A 10 18.66 17.28 14.78
CA SER A 10 19.87 17.71 14.06
C SER A 10 19.96 19.23 13.89
N ILE A 11 18.86 19.91 13.54
CA ILE A 11 18.80 21.38 13.45
C ILE A 11 19.08 22.03 14.82
N SER A 12 18.56 21.45 15.90
CA SER A 12 18.86 21.92 17.26
C SER A 12 20.36 21.75 17.60
N LEU A 13 20.97 20.63 17.22
CA LEU A 13 22.40 20.41 17.41
C LEU A 13 23.26 21.41 16.62
N VAL A 14 22.90 21.69 15.37
CA VAL A 14 23.57 22.71 14.54
C VAL A 14 23.41 24.11 15.15
N SER A 15 22.24 24.43 15.70
CA SER A 15 22.02 25.70 16.39
C SER A 15 22.92 25.85 17.62
N ARG A 16 23.08 24.78 18.42
CA ARG A 16 24.00 24.75 19.56
C ARG A 16 25.47 24.86 19.12
N LEU A 17 25.86 24.15 18.06
CA LEU A 17 27.19 24.28 17.46
C LEU A 17 27.47 25.72 17.01
N ARG A 18 26.45 26.43 16.49
CA ARG A 18 26.57 27.83 16.07
C ARG A 18 26.76 28.78 17.23
N GLU A 19 26.17 28.50 18.39
CA GLU A 19 26.42 29.27 19.61
C GLU A 19 27.85 29.09 20.10
N ILE A 20 28.36 27.85 20.09
CA ILE A 20 29.74 27.53 20.47
C ILE A 20 30.74 28.19 19.50
N SER A 21 30.43 28.20 18.20
CA SER A 21 31.31 28.72 17.16
C SER A 21 31.47 30.24 17.15
N LYS A 22 30.62 31.00 17.88
CA LYS A 22 30.74 32.46 17.98
C LYS A 22 32.12 32.91 18.49
N ASN A 23 32.71 32.14 19.40
CA ASN A 23 34.01 32.42 20.01
C ASN A 23 35.19 31.89 19.18
N ILE A 24 34.94 31.24 18.04
CA ILE A 24 35.96 30.69 17.15
C ILE A 24 36.16 31.66 15.98
N SER A 25 37.41 32.04 15.68
CA SER A 25 37.75 33.00 14.62
C SER A 25 37.89 32.37 13.22
N GLU A 26 37.46 31.13 13.05
CA GLU A 26 37.60 30.37 11.82
C GLU A 26 36.39 30.59 10.90
N ALA A 27 36.59 31.45 9.89
CA ALA A 27 35.54 31.83 8.95
C ALA A 27 35.02 30.65 8.11
N GLU A 28 35.91 29.73 7.73
CA GLU A 28 35.55 28.51 6.98
C GLU A 28 34.59 27.62 7.77
N PHE A 29 34.85 27.44 9.08
CA PHE A 29 33.95 26.69 9.96
C PHE A 29 32.57 27.35 10.08
N LYS A 30 32.52 28.69 10.20
CA LYS A 30 31.25 29.44 10.28
C LYS A 30 30.44 29.34 8.98
N ASN A 31 31.09 29.38 7.83
CA ASN A 31 30.45 29.22 6.53
C ASN A 31 29.87 27.80 6.38
N LEU A 32 30.69 26.76 6.62
CA LEU A 32 30.24 25.38 6.52
C LEU A 32 29.06 25.07 7.46
N LEU A 33 29.06 25.68 8.65
CA LEU A 33 27.96 25.54 9.60
C LEU A 33 26.69 26.24 9.15
N ALA A 34 26.81 27.39 8.47
CA ALA A 34 25.68 28.08 7.87
C ALA A 34 25.10 27.26 6.70
N ASP A 35 25.95 26.71 5.85
CA ASP A 35 25.56 25.84 4.74
C ASP A 35 24.82 24.61 5.26
N LEU A 36 25.37 23.92 6.28
CA LEU A 36 24.70 22.78 6.91
C LEU A 36 23.33 23.16 7.51
N SER A 37 23.21 24.35 8.11
CA SER A 37 21.94 24.83 8.64
C SER A 37 20.92 25.08 7.54
N SER A 38 21.35 25.55 6.35
CA SER A 38 20.48 25.76 5.19
C SER A 38 20.01 24.44 4.62
N GLU A 39 20.95 23.52 4.36
CA GLU A 39 20.66 22.18 3.83
C GLU A 39 19.67 21.40 4.70
N LEU A 40 19.81 21.48 6.03
CA LEU A 40 18.86 20.82 6.95
C LEU A 40 17.48 21.48 6.95
N ALA A 41 17.40 22.80 6.74
CA ALA A 41 16.13 23.51 6.64
C ALA A 41 15.41 23.13 5.34
N ASP A 42 16.12 23.06 4.22
CA ASP A 42 15.59 22.64 2.93
C ASP A 42 15.14 21.17 2.96
N ALA A 43 15.95 20.28 3.55
CA ALA A 43 15.57 18.88 3.77
C ALA A 43 14.27 18.74 4.58
N LYS A 44 14.08 19.59 5.61
CA LYS A 44 12.86 19.60 6.41
C LYS A 44 11.63 20.01 5.59
N ILE A 45 11.77 21.00 4.69
CA ILE A 45 10.69 21.43 3.78
C ILE A 45 10.33 20.28 2.83
N HIS A 46 11.32 19.68 2.17
CA HIS A 46 11.10 18.57 1.24
C HIS A 46 10.42 17.37 1.90
N ILE A 47 10.80 17.02 3.13
CA ILE A 47 10.16 15.91 3.85
C ILE A 47 8.72 16.25 4.26
N ALA A 48 8.45 17.50 4.65
CA ALA A 48 7.08 17.93 4.92
C ALA A 48 6.21 17.80 3.67
N GLU A 49 6.72 18.25 2.51
CA GLU A 49 6.02 18.13 1.24
C GLU A 49 5.77 16.66 0.85
N LEU A 50 6.79 15.80 0.92
CA LEU A 50 6.65 14.36 0.66
C LEU A 50 5.58 13.71 1.57
N LYS A 51 5.50 14.12 2.84
CA LYS A 51 4.48 13.62 3.77
C LYS A 51 3.08 14.00 3.32
N THR A 52 2.89 15.23 2.80
CA THR A 52 1.59 15.66 2.27
C THR A 52 1.20 14.90 1.00
N GLN A 53 2.15 14.70 0.08
CA GLN A 53 1.93 13.93 -1.14
C GLN A 53 1.59 12.46 -0.84
N LEU A 54 2.29 11.84 0.12
CA LEU A 54 2.02 10.48 0.55
C LEU A 54 0.62 10.34 1.17
N ALA A 55 0.21 11.31 2.00
CA ALA A 55 -1.14 11.33 2.55
C ALA A 55 -2.22 11.42 1.45
N ALA A 56 -2.01 12.29 0.45
CA ALA A 56 -2.91 12.42 -0.69
C ALA A 56 -3.01 11.11 -1.51
N LEU A 57 -1.87 10.53 -1.89
CA LEU A 57 -1.81 9.26 -2.62
C LEU A 57 -2.41 8.09 -1.83
N SER A 58 -2.26 8.09 -0.51
CA SER A 58 -2.86 7.07 0.35
C SER A 58 -4.37 7.19 0.39
N GLU A 59 -4.92 8.40 0.42
CA GLU A 59 -6.36 8.63 0.36
C GLU A 59 -6.92 8.24 -1.01
N GLU A 60 -6.24 8.62 -2.09
CA GLU A 60 -6.61 8.21 -3.44
C GLU A 60 -6.63 6.69 -3.58
N ASN A 61 -5.59 6.00 -3.11
CA ASN A 61 -5.57 4.53 -3.08
C ASN A 61 -6.73 3.93 -2.30
N ARG A 62 -7.09 4.53 -1.16
CA ARG A 62 -8.23 4.08 -0.35
C ARG A 62 -9.54 4.26 -1.12
N SER A 63 -9.71 5.41 -1.76
CA SER A 63 -10.90 5.72 -2.56
C SER A 63 -11.04 4.78 -3.76
N LEU A 64 -9.95 4.53 -4.49
CA LEU A 64 -9.95 3.60 -5.62
C LEU A 64 -10.25 2.17 -5.18
N LYS A 65 -9.67 1.70 -4.08
CA LYS A 65 -9.98 0.37 -3.52
C LYS A 65 -11.44 0.24 -3.07
N ALA A 66 -12.05 1.33 -2.60
CA ALA A 66 -13.47 1.35 -2.25
C ALA A 66 -14.39 1.46 -3.50
N ALA A 67 -13.92 2.15 -4.54
CA ALA A 67 -14.66 2.42 -5.77
C ALA A 67 -14.53 1.32 -6.83
N VAL A 68 -13.70 0.30 -6.62
CA VAL A 68 -13.75 -0.95 -7.39
C VAL A 68 -14.76 -1.87 -6.71
N PRO A 69 -16.06 -1.85 -7.08
CA PRO A 69 -16.89 -3.00 -6.81
C PRO A 69 -16.21 -4.16 -7.54
N GLU A 70 -15.96 -5.28 -6.84
CA GLU A 70 -15.72 -6.54 -7.53
C GLU A 70 -16.82 -6.64 -8.58
N SER A 71 -16.46 -6.57 -9.86
CA SER A 71 -17.44 -6.67 -10.93
C SER A 71 -18.05 -8.05 -10.80
N LYS A 72 -19.18 -8.13 -10.09
CA LYS A 72 -19.95 -9.35 -9.90
C LYS A 72 -20.59 -9.64 -11.25
N GLN A 73 -19.79 -10.17 -12.17
CA GLN A 73 -20.29 -10.77 -13.39
C GLN A 73 -21.35 -11.77 -12.98
N THR A 74 -22.55 -11.66 -13.53
CA THR A 74 -23.65 -12.55 -13.16
C THR A 74 -23.32 -13.95 -13.70
N PRO A 75 -22.99 -14.94 -12.85
CA PRO A 75 -22.67 -16.27 -13.34
C PRO A 75 -23.93 -17.02 -13.74
N THR A 76 -23.80 -17.93 -14.70
CA THR A 76 -24.79 -18.98 -14.95
C THR A 76 -24.46 -20.22 -14.13
N GLN A 77 -25.47 -20.98 -13.70
CA GLN A 77 -25.25 -22.21 -12.94
C GLN A 77 -25.20 -23.42 -13.87
N LYS A 78 -24.13 -24.22 -13.77
CA LYS A 78 -23.95 -25.46 -14.55
C LYS A 78 -23.36 -26.55 -13.68
N TRP A 79 -24.07 -27.67 -13.56
CA TRP A 79 -23.71 -28.82 -12.73
C TRP A 79 -23.38 -28.44 -11.26
N GLY A 80 -24.17 -27.53 -10.69
CA GLY A 80 -23.98 -27.03 -9.33
C GLY A 80 -22.87 -25.98 -9.16
N CYS A 81 -22.04 -25.73 -10.19
CA CYS A 81 -20.98 -24.73 -10.19
C CYS A 81 -21.39 -23.44 -10.92
N TYR A 82 -20.62 -22.37 -10.74
CA TYR A 82 -20.76 -21.15 -11.55
C TYR A 82 -19.94 -21.21 -12.83
N GLN A 83 -20.51 -20.70 -13.92
CA GLN A 83 -19.87 -20.48 -15.20
C GLN A 83 -20.02 -19.00 -15.58
N PHE A 84 -18.92 -18.36 -15.95
CA PHE A 84 -18.90 -16.97 -16.38
C PHE A 84 -18.91 -16.87 -17.90
N GLU A 85 -19.47 -15.78 -18.41
CA GLU A 85 -19.52 -15.52 -19.85
C GLU A 85 -18.09 -15.42 -20.42
N GLY A 86 -17.84 -16.13 -21.53
CA GLY A 86 -16.52 -16.23 -22.14
C GLY A 86 -15.56 -17.22 -21.48
N GLU A 87 -15.91 -17.82 -20.33
CA GLU A 87 -15.07 -18.78 -19.62
C GLU A 87 -15.65 -20.22 -19.69
N GLN A 88 -14.84 -21.18 -20.12
CA GLN A 88 -15.21 -22.61 -20.14
C GLN A 88 -15.02 -23.30 -18.78
N GLY A 89 -14.41 -22.61 -17.81
CA GLY A 89 -14.17 -23.11 -16.47
C GLY A 89 -15.45 -23.17 -15.63
N LEU A 90 -15.48 -24.11 -14.68
CA LEU A 90 -16.53 -24.18 -13.66
C LEU A 90 -15.95 -23.81 -12.30
N PHE A 91 -16.58 -22.86 -11.65
CA PHE A 91 -16.09 -22.18 -10.47
C PHE A 91 -16.94 -22.53 -9.24
N CYS A 92 -16.29 -22.49 -8.08
CA CYS A 92 -16.92 -22.77 -6.81
C CYS A 92 -17.90 -21.65 -6.43
N THR A 93 -19.17 -22.02 -6.24
CA THR A 93 -20.24 -21.12 -5.77
C THR A 93 -19.91 -20.53 -4.41
N ALA A 94 -19.53 -21.37 -3.44
CA ALA A 94 -19.19 -20.92 -2.08
C ALA A 94 -18.03 -19.92 -2.04
N CYS A 95 -16.97 -20.11 -2.85
CA CYS A 95 -15.85 -19.16 -2.91
C CYS A 95 -16.25 -17.83 -3.56
N TYR A 96 -17.16 -17.87 -4.53
CA TYR A 96 -17.63 -16.68 -5.20
C TYR A 96 -18.61 -15.88 -4.32
N ASP A 97 -19.58 -16.55 -3.70
CA ASP A 97 -20.61 -15.91 -2.87
C ASP A 97 -20.02 -15.30 -1.59
N SER A 98 -19.05 -15.97 -0.98
CA SER A 98 -18.45 -15.51 0.28
C SER A 98 -17.29 -14.51 0.10
N LYS A 99 -16.53 -14.61 -0.99
CA LYS A 99 -15.25 -13.87 -1.16
C LYS A 99 -15.08 -13.21 -2.52
N GLY A 100 -16.06 -13.31 -3.43
CA GLY A 100 -15.94 -12.79 -4.80
C GLY A 100 -14.93 -13.54 -5.69
N LYS A 101 -14.37 -14.66 -5.22
CA LYS A 101 -13.24 -15.33 -5.89
C LYS A 101 -13.70 -16.44 -6.83
N LYS A 102 -13.34 -16.30 -8.11
CA LYS A 102 -13.47 -17.33 -9.15
C LYS A 102 -12.50 -18.50 -8.91
N SER A 103 -12.85 -19.42 -8.02
CA SER A 103 -12.03 -20.59 -7.71
C SER A 103 -12.39 -21.77 -8.61
N LEU A 104 -11.51 -22.13 -9.55
CA LEU A 104 -11.75 -23.24 -10.49
C LEU A 104 -11.92 -24.58 -9.75
N THR A 105 -12.89 -25.38 -10.17
CA THR A 105 -13.21 -26.68 -9.57
C THR A 105 -12.55 -27.83 -10.31
N ASN A 106 -12.09 -28.82 -9.54
CA ASN A 106 -11.56 -30.08 -10.06
C ASN A 106 -12.67 -31.12 -10.18
N ARG A 107 -12.64 -31.92 -11.24
CA ARG A 107 -13.61 -33.00 -11.44
C ARG A 107 -13.26 -34.19 -10.55
N LEU A 108 -14.22 -34.64 -9.74
CA LEU A 108 -14.09 -35.88 -8.97
C LEU A 108 -14.83 -37.06 -9.63
N SER A 109 -16.01 -36.81 -10.19
CA SER A 109 -16.81 -37.81 -10.92
C SER A 109 -17.60 -37.17 -12.07
N SER A 110 -18.52 -37.92 -12.69
CA SER A 110 -19.48 -37.36 -13.66
C SER A 110 -20.42 -36.32 -13.04
N THR A 111 -20.75 -36.45 -11.76
CA THR A 111 -21.74 -35.62 -11.06
C THR A 111 -21.17 -34.77 -9.95
N ARG A 112 -19.93 -35.02 -9.50
CA ARG A 112 -19.29 -34.31 -8.38
C ARG A 112 -17.97 -33.65 -8.79
N ARG A 113 -17.73 -32.49 -8.20
CA ARG A 113 -16.54 -31.66 -8.33
C ARG A 113 -16.08 -31.18 -6.95
N SER A 114 -14.81 -30.84 -6.80
CA SER A 114 -14.27 -30.26 -5.57
C SER A 114 -13.56 -28.94 -5.83
N CYS A 115 -13.69 -28.02 -4.88
CA CYS A 115 -12.90 -26.80 -4.89
C CYS A 115 -11.55 -27.04 -4.19
N PRO A 116 -10.41 -26.73 -4.81
CA PRO A 116 -9.10 -26.85 -4.18
C PRO A 116 -8.87 -25.83 -3.05
N VAL A 117 -9.61 -24.71 -3.05
CA VAL A 117 -9.43 -23.60 -2.10
C VAL A 117 -10.22 -23.83 -0.81
N CYS A 118 -11.54 -24.05 -0.91
CA CYS A 118 -12.41 -24.23 0.25
C CYS A 118 -12.73 -25.71 0.55
N LYS A 119 -12.24 -26.64 -0.26
CA LYS A 119 -12.46 -28.10 -0.13
C LYS A 119 -13.93 -28.53 -0.20
N SER A 120 -14.83 -27.63 -0.57
CA SER A 120 -16.25 -27.95 -0.76
C SER A 120 -16.43 -28.90 -1.94
N VAL A 121 -17.27 -29.91 -1.75
CA VAL A 121 -17.71 -30.83 -2.80
C VAL A 121 -19.04 -30.32 -3.35
N ILE A 122 -19.07 -30.06 -4.65
CA ILE A 122 -20.21 -29.49 -5.38
C ILE A 122 -20.68 -30.55 -6.38
N GLY A 123 -21.98 -30.76 -6.47
CA GLY A 123 -22.55 -31.68 -7.45
C GLY A 123 -24.02 -31.37 -7.72
N THR A 124 -24.53 -32.02 -8.76
CA THR A 124 -25.96 -32.09 -9.11
C THR A 124 -26.44 -33.52 -8.94
#